data_AF-A0A163W4M7-F1
#
_entry.id   AF-A0A163W4M7-F1
#
_cell.length_a   1.000
_cell.length_b   1.000
_cell.length_c   1.000
_cell.angle_alpha   90.00
_cell.angle_beta   90.00
_cell.angle_gamma   90.00
#
_symmetry.space_group_name_H-M   'P 1'
#
loop_
_entity.id
_entity.type
_entity.pdbx_description
1 polymer ?
#
loop_
_entity_poly.entity_id
_entity_poly.type
_entity_poly.pdbx_seq_one_letter_code
_entity_poly.pdbx_strand_id
1 'polypeptide(L)'
;MKRIPALIISAILLSTMAIPVASAKSNEELGPAESAALEAYIDKDIPESDRKKLKEVLSKLDEKHRENVIHINIDGSIISNRSSNLKSLKELNKNKLDRNGNLKINTEELVTKSIDADKEKGKVPALLGTGWKYPDYESENVKTGIYRRAVSNVGYSRLVTDIWLPKKGNGIYITDSSNEKAWAYTGAIDKDGDSIDIGLAYNYNDGPNPWDDVWGMTIHGAKEGTIVTPPEHNFQGGQSIVMDFYVYATNSVALFCAGYNRAGYYVGSTLTAELPWRYDFYGDGSGMKVKRITSIAQVNQNLNSGSEFNHANWTNVRIGQRYNPAQSQDWGLFYGFPRNQILVDYTSQSEEKIWLKAGRLYP
;
A
#
# COMPACT_ATOMS: atom_id res chain seq x y z
N MET A 1 4.18 23.29 70.73
CA MET A 1 4.18 23.63 69.29
C MET A 1 4.65 22.41 68.50
N LYS A 2 3.75 21.77 67.74
CA LYS A 2 4.04 20.96 66.54
C LYS A 2 2.71 20.84 65.79
N ARG A 3 2.57 21.62 64.72
CA ARG A 3 1.41 21.62 63.82
C ARG A 3 1.56 20.44 62.85
N ILE A 4 0.55 19.59 62.78
CA ILE A 4 0.40 18.56 61.75
C ILE A 4 -0.27 19.23 60.54
N PRO A 5 0.26 19.12 59.31
CA PRO A 5 -0.39 19.70 58.14
C PRO A 5 -1.54 18.80 57.68
N ALA A 6 -2.68 19.43 57.38
CA ALA A 6 -3.82 18.80 56.75
C ALA A 6 -3.50 18.45 55.29
N LEU A 7 -3.67 17.18 54.94
CA LEU A 7 -3.57 16.69 53.57
C LEU A 7 -4.89 17.01 52.86
N ILE A 8 -4.89 17.97 51.94
CA ILE A 8 -6.02 18.24 51.04
C ILE A 8 -5.91 17.25 49.88
N ILE A 9 -6.81 16.27 49.84
CA ILE A 9 -6.96 15.37 48.69
C ILE A 9 -7.87 16.10 47.68
N SER A 10 -7.26 16.66 46.63
CA SER A 10 -8.00 17.10 45.44
C SER A 10 -8.48 15.87 44.67
N ALA A 11 -9.77 15.59 44.73
CA ALA A 11 -10.43 14.64 43.84
C ALA A 11 -10.45 15.22 42.43
N ILE A 12 -9.57 14.73 41.55
CA ILE A 12 -9.66 14.98 40.11
C ILE A 12 -10.80 14.09 39.60
N LEU A 13 -11.97 14.68 39.34
CA LEU A 13 -13.00 14.05 38.53
C LEU A 13 -12.44 13.92 37.10
N LEU A 14 -12.03 12.71 36.72
CA LEU A 14 -11.92 12.34 35.31
C LEU A 14 -13.34 12.24 34.76
N SER A 15 -13.78 13.26 34.01
CA SER A 15 -14.91 13.08 33.11
C SER A 15 -14.45 12.19 31.95
N THR A 16 -14.82 10.92 31.98
CA THR A 16 -14.74 10.06 30.81
C THR A 16 -15.75 10.59 29.78
N MET A 17 -15.31 11.48 28.89
CA MET A 17 -16.04 11.73 27.66
C MET A 17 -16.00 10.43 26.85
N ALA A 18 -17.12 9.72 26.85
CA ALA A 18 -17.37 8.64 25.91
C ALA A 18 -17.31 9.23 24.50
N ILE A 19 -16.21 8.99 23.80
CA ILE A 19 -16.13 9.23 22.37
C ILE A 19 -17.11 8.25 21.74
N PRO A 20 -18.12 8.71 21.00
CA PRO A 20 -18.99 7.80 20.28
C PRO A 20 -18.12 7.03 19.28
N VAL A 21 -17.98 5.73 19.53
CA VAL A 21 -17.49 4.78 18.54
C VAL A 21 -18.49 4.89 17.39
N ALA A 22 -18.07 5.51 16.29
CA ALA A 22 -18.86 5.50 15.07
C ALA A 22 -19.02 4.04 14.67
N SER A 23 -20.20 3.49 14.96
CA SER A 23 -20.66 2.22 14.41
C SER A 23 -20.40 2.25 12.91
N ALA A 24 -19.74 1.22 12.39
CA ALA A 24 -19.62 1.02 10.96
C ALA A 24 -21.03 1.20 10.35
N LYS A 25 -21.21 2.19 9.48
CA LYS A 25 -22.45 2.31 8.71
C LYS A 25 -22.63 0.98 7.98
N SER A 26 -23.67 0.23 8.35
CA SER A 26 -24.16 -0.91 7.58
C SER A 26 -24.54 -0.46 6.17
N ASN A 27 -24.87 -1.42 5.28
CA ASN A 27 -25.37 -1.19 3.91
C ASN A 27 -26.72 -0.43 3.89
N GLU A 28 -26.85 0.70 4.59
CA GLU A 28 -27.97 1.62 4.45
C GLU A 28 -27.89 2.29 3.09
N GLU A 29 -29.04 2.41 2.41
CA GLU A 29 -29.12 3.17 1.18
C GLU A 29 -28.59 4.60 1.42
N LEU A 30 -27.73 5.06 0.51
CA LEU A 30 -27.17 6.41 0.58
C LEU A 30 -28.32 7.42 0.60
N GLY A 31 -28.37 8.22 1.66
CA GLY A 31 -29.36 9.30 1.76
C GLY A 31 -29.26 10.26 0.57
N PRO A 32 -30.37 10.92 0.17
CA PRO A 32 -30.39 11.76 -1.03
C PRO A 32 -29.29 12.85 -1.06
N ALA A 33 -29.02 13.48 0.08
CA ALA A 33 -27.99 14.51 0.20
C ALA A 33 -26.56 13.95 0.04
N GLU A 34 -26.27 12.78 0.60
CA GLU A 34 -24.96 12.11 0.48
C GLU A 34 -24.74 11.65 -0.97
N SER A 35 -25.76 11.07 -1.60
CA SER A 35 -25.72 10.67 -3.00
C SER A 35 -25.49 11.87 -3.95
N ALA A 36 -26.15 13.00 -3.69
CA ALA A 36 -25.97 14.23 -4.47
C ALA A 36 -24.58 14.85 -4.29
N ALA A 37 -23.99 14.78 -3.09
CA ALA A 37 -22.62 15.24 -2.87
C ALA A 37 -21.60 14.38 -3.62
N LEU A 38 -21.80 13.05 -3.63
CA LEU A 38 -20.90 12.11 -4.32
C LEU A 38 -20.97 12.22 -5.85
N GLU A 39 -22.10 12.66 -6.39
CA GLU A 39 -22.30 12.93 -7.81
C GLU A 39 -21.26 13.91 -8.39
N ALA A 40 -20.81 14.88 -7.58
CA ALA A 40 -19.84 15.89 -7.99
C ALA A 40 -18.45 15.30 -8.34
N TYR A 41 -18.14 14.10 -7.85
CA TYR A 41 -16.90 13.39 -8.14
C TYR A 41 -16.96 12.54 -9.41
N ILE A 42 -18.13 12.39 -10.05
CA ILE A 42 -18.33 11.43 -11.13
C ILE A 42 -18.62 12.16 -12.45
N ASP A 43 -17.80 11.93 -13.47
CA ASP A 43 -17.98 12.55 -14.79
C ASP A 43 -19.34 12.20 -15.41
N LYS A 44 -19.98 13.18 -16.05
CA LYS A 44 -21.37 13.09 -16.56
C LYS A 44 -21.59 11.99 -17.60
N ASP A 45 -20.54 11.60 -18.31
CA ASP A 45 -20.55 10.60 -19.38
C ASP A 45 -20.47 9.15 -18.87
N ILE A 46 -20.30 8.96 -17.56
CA ILE A 46 -20.24 7.62 -16.96
C ILE A 46 -21.64 6.98 -16.92
N PRO A 47 -21.80 5.70 -17.33
CA PRO A 47 -23.09 5.02 -17.34
C PRO A 47 -23.75 4.91 -15.96
N GLU A 48 -25.08 4.97 -15.90
CA GLU A 48 -25.84 4.96 -14.63
C GLU A 48 -25.57 3.72 -13.75
N SER A 49 -25.36 2.56 -14.37
CA SER A 49 -24.97 1.33 -13.66
C SER A 49 -23.67 1.50 -12.88
N ASP A 50 -22.67 2.10 -13.52
CA ASP A 50 -21.33 2.31 -12.95
C ASP A 50 -21.38 3.44 -11.93
N ARG A 51 -22.20 4.47 -12.17
CA ARG A 51 -22.43 5.58 -11.24
C ARG A 51 -22.95 5.11 -9.90
N LYS A 52 -23.94 4.21 -9.88
CA LYS A 52 -24.48 3.64 -8.64
C LYS A 52 -23.37 2.95 -7.84
N LYS A 53 -22.61 2.07 -8.49
CA LYS A 53 -21.49 1.36 -7.85
C LYS A 53 -20.39 2.30 -7.38
N LEU A 54 -20.03 3.31 -8.17
CA LEU A 54 -19.04 4.32 -7.80
C LEU A 54 -19.48 5.10 -6.56
N LYS A 55 -20.74 5.50 -6.46
CA LYS A 55 -21.25 6.16 -5.24
C LYS A 55 -21.10 5.28 -4.00
N GLU A 56 -21.42 3.99 -4.12
CA GLU A 56 -21.24 3.03 -3.03
C GLU A 56 -19.77 2.94 -2.60
N VAL A 57 -18.84 2.87 -3.55
CA VAL A 57 -17.39 2.87 -3.28
C VAL A 57 -16.95 4.19 -2.64
N LEU A 58 -17.23 5.32 -3.30
CA LEU A 58 -16.80 6.65 -2.87
C LEU A 58 -17.31 6.99 -1.46
N SER A 59 -18.55 6.62 -1.12
CA SER A 59 -19.12 6.84 0.22
C SER A 59 -18.30 6.20 1.34
N LYS A 60 -17.59 5.11 1.03
CA LYS A 60 -16.78 4.34 1.97
C LYS A 60 -15.31 4.78 1.98
N LEU A 61 -14.86 5.57 1.00
CA LEU A 61 -13.53 6.13 1.00
C LEU A 61 -13.46 7.38 1.88
N ASP A 62 -12.29 7.67 2.42
CA ASP A 62 -12.03 8.99 3.02
C ASP A 62 -12.25 10.08 1.97
N GLU A 63 -12.77 11.23 2.39
CA GLU A 63 -13.18 12.31 1.48
C GLU A 63 -12.03 12.79 0.57
N LYS A 64 -10.83 12.94 1.13
CA LYS A 64 -9.61 13.31 0.38
C LYS A 64 -9.18 12.29 -0.69
N HIS A 65 -9.74 11.09 -0.69
CA HIS A 65 -9.38 10.00 -1.61
C HIS A 65 -10.40 9.83 -2.76
N ARG A 66 -11.42 10.68 -2.87
CA ARG A 66 -12.56 10.52 -3.79
C ARG A 66 -12.36 11.12 -5.18
N GLU A 67 -11.29 11.88 -5.40
CA GLU A 67 -11.14 12.72 -6.61
C GLU A 67 -10.82 11.93 -7.90
N ASN A 68 -9.89 10.98 -7.83
CA ASN A 68 -9.42 10.19 -8.97
C ASN A 68 -9.38 8.71 -8.59
N VAL A 69 -10.55 8.07 -8.63
CA VAL A 69 -10.76 6.68 -8.17
C VAL A 69 -10.86 5.74 -9.34
N ILE A 70 -10.01 4.71 -9.31
CA ILE A 70 -10.10 3.53 -10.17
C ILE A 70 -10.53 2.37 -9.28
N HIS A 71 -11.56 1.64 -9.70
CA HIS A 71 -12.12 0.52 -8.96
C HIS A 71 -12.11 -0.74 -9.83
N ILE A 72 -11.55 -1.81 -9.27
CA ILE A 72 -11.50 -3.14 -9.87
C ILE A 72 -12.49 -4.02 -9.10
N ASN A 73 -13.53 -4.46 -9.78
CA ASN A 73 -14.48 -5.40 -9.21
C ASN A 73 -13.86 -6.81 -9.16
N ILE A 74 -14.46 -7.68 -8.34
CA ILE A 74 -14.03 -9.06 -8.16
C ILE A 74 -14.02 -9.88 -9.47
N ASP A 75 -14.89 -9.53 -10.43
CA ASP A 75 -15.00 -10.17 -11.74
C ASP A 75 -13.99 -9.63 -12.78
N GLY A 76 -13.15 -8.67 -12.38
CA GLY A 76 -12.17 -8.01 -13.25
C GLY A 76 -12.71 -6.84 -14.05
N SER A 77 -13.99 -6.52 -13.98
CA SER A 77 -14.49 -5.28 -14.56
C SER A 77 -13.87 -4.07 -13.85
N ILE A 78 -13.54 -3.04 -14.63
CA ILE A 78 -12.92 -1.82 -14.13
C ILE A 78 -13.88 -0.66 -14.36
N ILE A 79 -14.12 0.12 -13.32
CA ILE A 79 -14.85 1.38 -13.38
C ILE A 79 -13.97 2.48 -12.77
N SER A 80 -14.23 3.73 -13.14
CA SER A 80 -13.50 4.89 -12.62
C SER A 80 -14.46 6.06 -12.55
N ASN A 81 -14.29 6.97 -11.59
CA ASN A 81 -15.11 8.18 -11.51
C ASN A 81 -14.71 9.25 -12.56
N ARG A 82 -13.55 9.06 -13.20
CA ARG A 82 -13.09 9.84 -14.36
C ARG A 82 -13.08 9.00 -15.62
N SER A 83 -13.74 9.46 -16.68
CA SER A 83 -13.86 8.69 -17.92
C SER A 83 -12.53 8.60 -18.68
N SER A 84 -11.71 9.65 -18.60
CA SER A 84 -10.34 9.68 -19.11
C SER A 84 -9.48 8.57 -18.51
N ASN A 85 -9.52 8.40 -17.19
CA ASN A 85 -8.75 7.37 -16.48
C ASN A 85 -9.14 5.95 -16.97
N LEU A 86 -10.44 5.69 -17.12
CA LEU A 86 -10.93 4.38 -17.59
C LEU A 86 -10.41 4.07 -19.01
N LYS A 87 -10.48 5.06 -19.90
CA LYS A 87 -10.01 4.93 -21.28
C LYS A 87 -8.50 4.68 -21.33
N SER A 88 -7.71 5.49 -20.63
CA SER A 88 -6.25 5.35 -20.54
C SER A 88 -5.86 3.99 -19.98
N LEU A 89 -6.51 3.55 -18.90
CA LEU A 89 -6.21 2.27 -18.26
C LEU A 89 -6.51 1.09 -19.18
N LYS A 90 -7.67 1.09 -19.86
CA LYS A 90 -8.04 0.02 -20.81
C LYS A 90 -7.06 -0.07 -21.98
N GLU A 91 -6.62 1.06 -22.53
CA GLU A 91 -5.62 1.07 -23.61
C GLU A 91 -4.27 0.51 -23.13
N LEU A 92 -3.80 0.94 -21.97
CA LEU A 92 -2.51 0.51 -21.40
C LEU A 92 -2.48 -0.97 -21.02
N ASN A 93 -3.63 -1.55 -20.68
CA ASN A 93 -3.73 -2.93 -20.24
C ASN A 93 -4.45 -3.81 -21.27
N LYS A 94 -4.57 -3.39 -22.53
CA LYS A 94 -5.35 -4.08 -23.56
C LYS A 94 -5.02 -5.56 -23.75
N ASN A 95 -3.75 -5.95 -23.56
CA ASN A 95 -3.31 -7.34 -23.64
C ASN A 95 -3.78 -8.20 -22.45
N LYS A 96 -4.06 -7.56 -21.32
CA LYS A 96 -4.55 -8.18 -20.07
C LYS A 96 -6.07 -8.22 -19.99
N LEU A 97 -6.77 -7.61 -20.95
CA LEU A 97 -8.22 -7.62 -21.01
C LEU A 97 -8.74 -8.87 -21.74
N ASP A 98 -9.89 -9.37 -21.30
CA ASP A 98 -10.67 -10.37 -22.00
C ASP A 98 -11.48 -9.75 -23.15
N ARG A 99 -12.29 -10.57 -23.83
CA ARG A 99 -13.12 -10.12 -24.95
C ARG A 99 -14.23 -9.13 -24.55
N ASN A 100 -14.56 -9.06 -23.26
CA ASN A 100 -15.56 -8.17 -22.71
C ASN A 100 -14.94 -6.85 -22.18
N GLY A 101 -13.61 -6.74 -22.24
CA GLY A 101 -12.88 -5.58 -21.72
C GLY A 101 -12.67 -5.60 -20.20
N ASN A 102 -12.86 -6.76 -19.56
CA ASN A 102 -12.54 -7.00 -18.16
C ASN A 102 -11.11 -7.50 -18.04
N LEU A 103 -10.46 -7.20 -16.91
CA LEU A 103 -9.17 -7.80 -16.60
C LEU A 103 -9.32 -9.32 -16.50
N LYS A 104 -8.40 -10.05 -17.11
CA LYS A 104 -8.23 -11.49 -16.88
C LYS A 104 -7.77 -11.69 -15.44
N ILE A 105 -8.68 -11.69 -14.48
CA ILE A 105 -8.38 -11.99 -13.07
C ILE A 105 -8.48 -13.50 -12.88
N ASN A 106 -7.43 -14.12 -12.37
CA ASN A 106 -7.54 -15.45 -11.79
C ASN A 106 -7.81 -15.25 -10.30
N THR A 107 -9.04 -15.53 -9.87
CA THR A 107 -9.44 -15.35 -8.46
C THR A 107 -8.64 -16.25 -7.53
N GLU A 108 -8.01 -17.33 -8.01
CA GLU A 108 -7.05 -18.15 -7.26
C GLU A 108 -5.68 -17.47 -7.10
N GLU A 109 -5.24 -16.64 -8.06
CA GLU A 109 -3.93 -15.95 -8.06
C GLU A 109 -3.93 -14.57 -7.42
N LEU A 110 -5.10 -13.99 -7.09
CA LEU A 110 -5.13 -12.92 -6.09
C LEU A 110 -4.41 -13.39 -4.82
N VAL A 111 -4.44 -14.71 -4.53
CA VAL A 111 -3.88 -15.28 -3.30
C VAL A 111 -2.39 -15.40 -3.47
N THR A 112 -1.69 -14.47 -2.86
CA THR A 112 -0.33 -14.74 -2.41
C THR A 112 -0.42 -15.30 -1.00
N LYS A 113 -0.21 -16.61 -0.85
CA LYS A 113 -0.02 -17.19 0.48
C LYS A 113 1.29 -16.65 1.05
N SER A 114 1.20 -15.82 2.08
CA SER A 114 2.35 -15.38 2.83
C SER A 114 2.92 -16.57 3.61
N ILE A 115 4.19 -16.87 3.38
CA ILE A 115 4.92 -17.97 4.03
C ILE A 115 5.13 -17.73 5.55
N ASP A 116 4.79 -16.53 6.06
CA ASP A 116 5.05 -16.14 7.45
C ASP A 116 3.78 -15.76 8.25
N ALA A 117 2.59 -16.21 7.85
CA ALA A 117 1.35 -15.96 8.60
C ALA A 117 1.48 -16.32 10.10
N ASP A 118 2.19 -17.42 10.39
CA ASP A 118 2.27 -18.07 11.72
C ASP A 118 3.56 -17.83 12.52
N LYS A 119 4.56 -17.12 11.99
CA LYS A 119 5.82 -16.94 12.74
C LYS A 119 5.72 -15.72 13.64
N GLU A 120 5.06 -15.84 14.79
CA GLU A 120 5.32 -14.94 15.93
C GLU A 120 6.76 -15.15 16.43
N LYS A 121 7.75 -14.60 15.71
CA LYS A 121 9.13 -14.58 16.18
C LYS A 121 9.44 -13.25 16.85
N GLY A 122 8.91 -13.14 18.08
CA GLY A 122 9.36 -12.21 19.11
C GLY A 122 9.14 -10.73 18.80
N LYS A 123 8.67 -9.97 19.81
CA LYS A 123 8.73 -8.51 19.77
C LYS A 123 10.17 -8.10 19.42
N VAL A 124 10.39 -7.50 18.26
CA VAL A 124 11.69 -6.92 17.93
C VAL A 124 11.89 -5.76 18.91
N PRO A 125 12.86 -5.84 19.85
CA PRO A 125 13.18 -4.68 20.66
C PRO A 125 13.60 -3.57 19.72
N ALA A 126 13.18 -2.34 20.00
CA ALA A 126 13.59 -1.16 19.26
C ALA A 126 15.13 -1.06 19.25
N LEU A 127 15.77 -1.60 18.22
CA LEU A 127 17.21 -1.49 18.01
C LEU A 127 17.44 -0.16 17.30
N LEU A 128 17.53 0.89 18.09
CA LEU A 128 18.08 2.19 17.71
C LEU A 128 19.53 1.96 17.26
N GLY A 129 19.76 1.96 15.95
CA GLY A 129 21.09 1.98 15.38
C GLY A 129 21.17 3.13 14.39
N THR A 130 22.10 4.05 14.57
CA THR A 130 22.42 5.04 13.54
C THR A 130 23.40 4.42 12.56
N GLY A 131 23.03 4.34 11.29
CA GLY A 131 23.91 3.84 10.22
C GLY A 131 23.43 2.53 9.60
N TRP A 132 23.99 2.25 8.43
CA TRP A 132 23.64 1.07 7.64
C TRP A 132 24.01 -0.22 8.39
N LYS A 133 23.07 -1.15 8.48
CA LYS A 133 23.28 -2.49 9.00
C LYS A 133 22.49 -3.51 8.18
N TYR A 134 22.86 -4.78 8.29
CA TYR A 134 22.00 -5.86 7.77
C TYR A 134 20.68 -5.92 8.56
N PRO A 135 19.57 -6.38 7.96
CA PRO A 135 18.34 -6.68 8.69
C PRO A 135 18.59 -7.59 9.89
N ASP A 136 17.83 -7.43 10.97
CA ASP A 136 18.02 -8.24 12.18
C ASP A 136 17.65 -9.72 11.93
N TYR A 137 16.68 -9.97 11.05
CA TYR A 137 16.21 -11.30 10.67
C TYR A 137 16.28 -11.54 9.17
N GLU A 138 16.70 -12.75 8.81
CA GLU A 138 16.60 -13.27 7.45
C GLU A 138 15.29 -14.01 7.25
N SER A 139 14.67 -13.80 6.10
CA SER A 139 13.44 -14.47 5.69
C SER A 139 13.72 -15.69 4.82
N GLU A 140 12.67 -16.47 4.53
CA GLU A 140 12.77 -17.59 3.61
C GLU A 140 12.91 -17.13 2.14
N ASN A 141 13.57 -17.97 1.34
CA ASN A 141 13.66 -17.76 -0.08
C ASN A 141 12.34 -18.13 -0.76
N VAL A 142 11.57 -17.12 -1.12
CA VAL A 142 10.29 -17.28 -1.85
C VAL A 142 10.46 -17.21 -3.37
N LYS A 143 11.71 -17.19 -3.86
CA LYS A 143 12.10 -17.17 -5.28
C LYS A 143 11.60 -15.96 -6.09
N THR A 144 11.29 -14.85 -5.44
CA THR A 144 10.81 -13.62 -6.10
C THR A 144 11.87 -12.51 -6.18
N GLY A 145 13.14 -12.81 -5.93
CA GLY A 145 14.21 -11.81 -5.84
C GLY A 145 14.47 -11.32 -4.42
N ILE A 146 14.92 -10.06 -4.29
CA ILE A 146 15.47 -9.48 -3.06
C ILE A 146 14.44 -8.54 -2.45
N TYR A 147 14.22 -8.62 -1.15
CA TYR A 147 13.22 -7.79 -0.51
C TYR A 147 13.52 -7.49 0.96
N ARG A 148 13.07 -6.31 1.39
CA ARG A 148 12.96 -5.89 2.79
C ARG A 148 11.48 -5.75 3.13
N ARG A 149 11.02 -6.45 4.16
CA ARG A 149 9.61 -6.46 4.60
C ARG A 149 9.49 -6.07 6.08
N ALA A 150 8.43 -5.33 6.38
CA ALA A 150 7.90 -5.17 7.73
C ALA A 150 6.43 -5.60 7.76
N VAL A 151 6.02 -6.26 8.85
CA VAL A 151 4.64 -6.74 9.06
C VAL A 151 4.19 -6.35 10.47
N SER A 152 2.96 -5.85 10.60
CA SER A 152 2.39 -5.47 11.89
C SER A 152 1.99 -6.69 12.73
N ASN A 153 1.68 -6.46 14.01
CA ASN A 153 0.85 -7.40 14.76
C ASN A 153 -0.58 -7.47 14.18
N VAL A 154 -1.39 -8.39 14.68
CA VAL A 154 -2.81 -8.51 14.29
C VAL A 154 -3.60 -7.33 14.85
N GLY A 155 -4.65 -6.91 14.15
CA GLY A 155 -5.56 -5.84 14.60
C GLY A 155 -5.46 -4.55 13.79
N TYR A 156 -4.72 -4.57 12.68
CA TYR A 156 -4.50 -3.40 11.83
C TYR A 156 -5.06 -3.63 10.43
N SER A 157 -5.73 -2.60 9.92
CA SER A 157 -6.37 -2.59 8.59
C SER A 157 -6.03 -1.35 7.78
N ARG A 158 -5.12 -0.50 8.29
CA ARG A 158 -4.70 0.75 7.66
C ARG A 158 -3.22 1.02 7.90
N LEU A 159 -2.54 1.52 6.85
CA LEU A 159 -1.16 2.00 6.88
C LEU A 159 -1.07 3.35 6.17
N VAL A 160 -0.52 4.34 6.85
CA VAL A 160 -0.27 5.69 6.30
C VAL A 160 1.22 6.01 6.40
N THR A 161 1.81 6.53 5.34
CA THR A 161 3.26 6.81 5.28
C THR A 161 3.56 7.85 4.21
N ASP A 162 4.71 8.50 4.35
CA ASP A 162 5.39 9.12 3.22
C ASP A 162 6.52 8.17 2.78
N ILE A 163 6.73 8.00 1.49
CA ILE A 163 7.85 7.21 0.97
C ILE A 163 8.67 8.03 -0.02
N TRP A 164 9.94 8.27 0.31
CA TRP A 164 10.88 8.80 -0.67
C TRP A 164 11.31 7.68 -1.60
N LEU A 165 11.09 7.89 -2.89
CA LEU A 165 11.44 6.93 -3.93
C LEU A 165 12.44 7.52 -4.92
N PRO A 166 13.54 6.82 -5.22
CA PRO A 166 14.59 7.24 -6.15
C PRO A 166 14.15 7.22 -7.62
N LYS A 167 15.05 7.64 -8.51
CA LYS A 167 14.89 7.53 -9.96
C LYS A 167 16.09 6.81 -10.60
N LYS A 168 15.96 6.46 -11.87
CA LYS A 168 17.04 5.87 -12.66
C LYS A 168 18.27 6.79 -12.67
N GLY A 169 19.44 6.18 -12.49
CA GLY A 169 20.70 6.92 -12.38
C GLY A 169 20.91 7.67 -11.06
N ASN A 170 19.92 7.69 -10.17
CA ASN A 170 20.04 8.20 -8.81
C ASN A 170 19.23 7.32 -7.84
N GLY A 171 19.80 6.16 -7.53
CA GLY A 171 19.26 5.20 -6.57
C GLY A 171 18.55 4.00 -7.19
N ILE A 172 18.08 4.06 -8.45
CA ILE A 172 17.61 2.86 -9.18
C ILE A 172 18.57 2.51 -10.31
N TYR A 173 18.96 1.24 -10.36
CA TYR A 173 19.64 0.60 -11.48
C TYR A 173 19.06 -0.80 -11.68
N ILE A 174 18.52 -1.10 -12.86
CA ILE A 174 17.97 -2.41 -13.20
C ILE A 174 18.72 -2.95 -14.40
N THR A 175 19.29 -4.15 -14.27
CA THR A 175 20.11 -4.77 -15.31
C THR A 175 19.30 -5.46 -16.39
N ASP A 176 18.15 -6.05 -16.03
CA ASP A 176 17.25 -6.69 -16.97
C ASP A 176 15.79 -6.32 -16.63
N SER A 177 15.27 -5.26 -17.27
CA SER A 177 13.90 -4.80 -17.03
C SER A 177 12.81 -5.73 -17.56
N SER A 178 13.17 -6.78 -18.30
CA SER A 178 12.23 -7.83 -18.72
C SER A 178 12.00 -8.87 -17.63
N ASN A 179 13.00 -9.07 -16.76
CA ASN A 179 12.97 -10.04 -15.67
C ASN A 179 12.83 -9.41 -14.28
N GLU A 180 13.30 -8.18 -14.12
CA GLU A 180 13.48 -7.52 -12.82
C GLU A 180 12.70 -6.20 -12.75
N LYS A 181 12.16 -5.88 -11.58
CA LYS A 181 11.48 -4.61 -11.35
C LYS A 181 11.60 -4.15 -9.91
N ALA A 182 11.80 -2.84 -9.70
CA ALA A 182 11.78 -2.24 -8.38
C ALA A 182 10.34 -1.97 -7.94
N TRP A 183 10.02 -2.30 -6.68
CA TRP A 183 8.71 -2.11 -6.08
C TRP A 183 8.84 -1.53 -4.68
N ALA A 184 7.90 -0.65 -4.36
CA ALA A 184 7.61 -0.26 -2.99
C ALA A 184 6.11 -0.34 -2.77
N TYR A 185 5.69 -1.28 -1.93
CA TYR A 185 4.29 -1.61 -1.79
C TYR A 185 3.90 -1.89 -0.36
N THR A 186 2.59 -1.85 -0.14
CA THR A 186 1.92 -2.17 1.11
C THR A 186 0.88 -3.25 0.85
N GLY A 187 0.08 -3.56 1.85
CA GLY A 187 -1.05 -4.45 1.72
C GLY A 187 -1.39 -5.09 3.06
N ALA A 188 -2.05 -6.23 2.97
CA ALA A 188 -2.49 -6.97 4.14
C ALA A 188 -2.25 -8.47 4.00
N ILE A 189 -2.24 -9.15 5.14
CA ILE A 189 -2.18 -10.60 5.30
C ILE A 189 -3.30 -10.98 6.28
N ASP A 190 -4.12 -11.97 5.95
CA ASP A 190 -5.18 -12.44 6.84
C ASP A 190 -4.67 -13.54 7.80
N LYS A 191 -5.59 -14.13 8.55
CA LYS A 191 -5.29 -15.20 9.51
C LYS A 191 -4.85 -16.50 8.86
N ASP A 192 -5.25 -16.74 7.61
CA ASP A 192 -4.95 -17.97 6.87
C ASP A 192 -3.72 -17.79 5.95
N GLY A 193 -3.14 -16.60 5.95
CA GLY A 193 -1.98 -16.21 5.18
C GLY A 193 -2.30 -15.70 3.78
N ASP A 194 -3.57 -15.58 3.39
CA ASP A 194 -3.96 -14.92 2.14
C ASP A 194 -3.56 -13.46 2.21
N SER A 195 -2.97 -12.95 1.13
CA SER A 195 -2.35 -11.64 1.16
C SER A 195 -2.54 -10.86 -0.13
N ILE A 196 -2.57 -9.54 -0.01
CA ILE A 196 -2.68 -8.60 -1.13
C ILE A 196 -1.44 -7.70 -1.17
N ASP A 197 -0.95 -7.44 -2.38
CA ASP A 197 0.12 -6.48 -2.65
C ASP A 197 -0.44 -5.32 -3.47
N ILE A 198 -0.35 -4.10 -2.92
CA ILE A 198 -0.81 -2.88 -3.58
C ILE A 198 0.18 -1.76 -3.28
N GLY A 199 0.62 -1.03 -4.30
CA GLY A 199 1.72 -0.09 -4.13
C GLY A 199 2.17 0.59 -5.41
N LEU A 200 3.48 0.79 -5.50
CA LEU A 200 4.16 1.47 -6.59
C LEU A 200 5.19 0.54 -7.24
N ALA A 201 5.17 0.51 -8.56
CA ALA A 201 6.12 -0.22 -9.40
C ALA A 201 6.89 0.77 -10.26
N TYR A 202 8.21 0.62 -10.31
CA TYR A 202 9.02 1.49 -11.14
C TYR A 202 9.03 1.03 -12.59
N ASN A 203 8.77 1.95 -13.52
CA ASN A 203 8.95 1.68 -14.93
C ASN A 203 10.33 2.15 -15.39
N TYR A 204 11.24 1.19 -15.57
CA TYR A 204 12.66 1.44 -15.81
C TYR A 204 13.00 1.78 -17.28
N ASN A 205 12.03 1.69 -18.19
CA ASN A 205 12.26 1.93 -19.61
C ASN A 205 12.70 3.37 -19.87
N ASP A 206 13.60 3.56 -20.83
CA ASP A 206 13.95 4.87 -21.36
C ASP A 206 12.96 5.27 -22.44
N GLY A 207 12.55 6.54 -22.44
CA GLY A 207 11.79 7.09 -23.54
C GLY A 207 11.00 8.35 -23.22
N PRO A 208 10.38 8.91 -24.27
CA PRO A 208 9.50 10.05 -24.14
C PRO A 208 8.11 9.65 -23.62
N ASN A 209 7.82 8.36 -23.44
CA ASN A 209 6.47 7.98 -23.08
C ASN A 209 6.15 8.45 -21.65
N PRO A 210 4.90 8.86 -21.39
CA PRO A 210 4.48 9.31 -20.06
C PRO A 210 4.68 8.27 -18.95
N TRP A 211 4.80 6.99 -19.30
CA TRP A 211 5.04 5.89 -18.37
C TRP A 211 6.52 5.58 -18.17
N ASP A 212 7.45 6.13 -18.94
CA ASP A 212 8.89 5.88 -18.79
C ASP A 212 9.46 6.70 -17.62
N ASP A 213 10.37 6.11 -16.83
CA ASP A 213 11.04 6.74 -15.68
C ASP A 213 10.06 7.30 -14.62
N VAL A 214 9.04 6.52 -14.27
CA VAL A 214 8.05 6.88 -13.23
C VAL A 214 7.67 5.69 -12.36
N TRP A 215 7.18 5.99 -11.16
CA TRP A 215 6.54 5.07 -10.24
C TRP A 215 5.03 5.04 -10.52
N GLY A 216 4.51 3.92 -11.01
CA GLY A 216 3.09 3.74 -11.28
C GLY A 216 2.39 2.95 -10.19
N MET A 217 1.14 3.31 -9.88
CA MET A 217 0.33 2.54 -8.95
C MET A 217 0.01 1.16 -9.52
N THR A 218 -0.04 0.18 -8.64
CA THR A 218 -0.22 -1.23 -8.97
C THR A 218 -1.01 -1.92 -7.88
N ILE A 219 -1.81 -2.89 -8.28
CA ILE A 219 -2.26 -3.99 -7.43
C ILE A 219 -1.88 -5.31 -8.09
N HIS A 220 -1.40 -6.26 -7.29
CA HIS A 220 -1.14 -7.63 -7.73
C HIS A 220 -2.45 -8.44 -7.66
N GLY A 221 -2.80 -9.17 -8.72
CA GLY A 221 -4.08 -9.88 -8.77
C GLY A 221 -4.66 -10.23 -10.15
N ALA A 222 -4.11 -9.73 -11.25
CA ALA A 222 -4.52 -10.15 -12.59
C ALA A 222 -3.60 -11.27 -13.10
N LYS A 223 -4.18 -12.24 -13.81
CA LYS A 223 -3.55 -13.47 -14.35
C LYS A 223 -2.32 -13.21 -15.22
N GLU A 224 -2.20 -11.99 -15.74
CA GLU A 224 -1.09 -11.54 -16.59
C GLU A 224 -0.33 -10.36 -15.96
N GLY A 225 -0.23 -10.36 -14.63
CA GLY A 225 0.64 -9.47 -13.86
C GLY A 225 -0.05 -8.20 -13.35
N THR A 226 0.79 -7.23 -12.98
CA THR A 226 0.40 -5.96 -12.37
C THR A 226 -0.44 -5.09 -13.28
N ILE A 227 -1.56 -4.55 -12.76
CA ILE A 227 -2.32 -3.50 -13.45
C ILE A 227 -1.52 -2.20 -13.44
N VAL A 228 -1.35 -1.59 -14.62
CA VAL A 228 -0.66 -0.30 -14.77
C VAL A 228 -1.69 0.81 -14.77
N THR A 229 -1.57 1.76 -13.84
CA THR A 229 -2.45 2.95 -13.79
C THR A 229 -2.14 3.97 -14.89
N PRO A 230 -3.09 4.87 -15.21
CA PRO A 230 -2.88 5.93 -16.19
C PRO A 230 -1.65 6.80 -15.85
N PRO A 231 -0.85 7.22 -16.85
CA PRO A 231 0.46 7.83 -16.60
C PRO A 231 0.38 9.22 -15.97
N GLU A 232 -0.72 9.94 -16.19
CA GLU A 232 -1.02 11.23 -15.57
C GLU A 232 -1.06 11.18 -14.04
N HIS A 233 -1.28 9.97 -13.49
CA HIS A 233 -1.32 9.68 -12.05
C HIS A 233 -0.09 8.90 -11.57
N ASN A 234 0.93 8.74 -12.42
CA ASN A 234 2.21 8.17 -12.03
C ASN A 234 3.13 9.27 -11.50
N PHE A 235 4.07 8.86 -10.64
CA PHE A 235 4.90 9.79 -9.88
C PHE A 235 6.34 9.78 -10.40
N GLN A 236 6.94 10.96 -10.55
CA GLN A 236 8.35 11.06 -10.88
C GLN A 236 9.21 10.47 -9.74
N GLY A 237 10.34 9.82 -10.04
CA GLY A 237 11.29 9.46 -9.00
C GLY A 237 12.09 10.67 -8.46
N GLY A 238 12.68 10.53 -7.28
CA GLY A 238 13.45 11.55 -6.57
C GLY A 238 12.64 12.41 -5.60
N GLN A 239 11.49 11.94 -5.13
CA GLN A 239 10.59 12.69 -4.26
C GLN A 239 9.93 11.79 -3.20
N SER A 240 9.29 12.41 -2.21
CA SER A 240 8.39 11.73 -1.28
C SER A 240 6.97 11.65 -1.85
N ILE A 241 6.37 10.46 -1.79
CA ILE A 241 5.00 10.16 -2.20
C ILE A 241 4.22 9.79 -0.96
N VAL A 242 3.06 10.43 -0.75
CA VAL A 242 2.12 10.06 0.30
C VAL A 242 1.48 8.74 -0.09
N MET A 243 1.40 7.76 0.82
CA MET A 243 0.67 6.51 0.64
C MET A 243 -0.29 6.27 1.82
N ASP A 244 -1.52 5.89 1.52
CA ASP A 244 -2.57 5.58 2.50
C ASP A 244 -3.35 4.33 2.05
N PHE A 245 -2.99 3.18 2.61
CA PHE A 245 -3.64 1.90 2.37
C PHE A 245 -4.65 1.59 3.47
N TYR A 246 -5.84 1.12 3.12
CA TYR A 246 -6.83 0.68 4.11
C TYR A 246 -7.88 -0.26 3.55
N VAL A 247 -8.48 -1.07 4.43
CA VAL A 247 -9.69 -1.86 4.15
C VAL A 247 -10.91 -0.96 4.32
N TYR A 248 -11.56 -0.57 3.22
CA TYR A 248 -12.71 0.35 3.22
C TYR A 248 -14.06 -0.37 3.32
N ALA A 249 -14.10 -1.68 3.14
CA ALA A 249 -15.25 -2.54 3.39
C ALA A 249 -14.74 -3.97 3.57
N THR A 250 -15.59 -4.89 4.03
CA THR A 250 -15.22 -6.31 4.10
C THR A 250 -14.70 -6.78 2.75
N ASN A 251 -13.48 -7.32 2.74
CA ASN A 251 -12.77 -7.76 1.53
C ASN A 251 -12.70 -6.70 0.43
N SER A 252 -12.57 -5.43 0.80
CA SER A 252 -12.34 -4.35 -0.17
C SER A 252 -11.27 -3.39 0.31
N VAL A 253 -10.27 -3.19 -0.52
CA VAL A 253 -9.05 -2.43 -0.19
C VAL A 253 -8.93 -1.19 -1.05
N ALA A 254 -8.33 -0.15 -0.47
CA ALA A 254 -7.96 1.07 -1.15
C ALA A 254 -6.48 1.38 -0.91
N LEU A 255 -5.82 1.90 -1.93
CA LEU A 255 -4.55 2.61 -1.83
C LEU A 255 -4.72 3.98 -2.45
N PHE A 256 -4.53 5.03 -1.66
CA PHE A 256 -4.34 6.38 -2.16
C PHE A 256 -2.85 6.71 -2.22
N CYS A 257 -2.41 7.29 -3.34
CA CYS A 257 -1.07 7.85 -3.50
C CYS A 257 -1.14 9.29 -3.98
N ALA A 258 -0.25 10.17 -3.50
CA ALA A 258 -0.12 11.54 -3.99
C ALA A 258 1.33 12.04 -4.02
N GLY A 259 1.67 12.79 -5.06
CA GLY A 259 3.01 13.32 -5.33
C GLY A 259 3.05 14.07 -6.65
N TYR A 260 4.24 14.43 -7.12
CA TYR A 260 4.43 15.11 -8.40
C TYR A 260 4.55 14.12 -9.55
N ASN A 261 3.84 14.36 -10.65
CA ASN A 261 4.05 13.60 -11.89
C ASN A 261 5.26 14.14 -12.68
N ARG A 262 5.62 13.48 -13.79
CA ARG A 262 6.77 13.86 -14.63
C ARG A 262 6.67 15.28 -15.22
N ALA A 263 5.46 15.84 -15.32
CA ALA A 263 5.23 17.21 -15.76
C ALA A 263 5.33 18.25 -14.63
N GLY A 264 5.57 17.81 -13.38
CA GLY A 264 5.71 18.69 -12.22
C GLY A 264 4.38 19.09 -11.57
N TYR A 265 3.26 18.47 -11.97
CA TYR A 265 1.96 18.71 -11.31
C TYR A 265 1.81 17.80 -10.10
N TYR A 266 1.33 18.37 -8.98
CA TYR A 266 0.93 17.58 -7.82
C TYR A 266 -0.40 16.88 -8.11
N VAL A 267 -0.38 15.55 -8.10
CA VAL A 267 -1.52 14.70 -8.44
C VAL A 267 -1.76 13.68 -7.33
N GLY A 268 -3.02 13.25 -7.19
CA GLY A 268 -3.41 12.19 -6.27
C GLY A 268 -4.38 11.24 -6.96
N SER A 269 -4.24 9.93 -6.70
CA SER A 269 -5.12 8.90 -7.23
C SER A 269 -5.35 7.78 -6.22
N THR A 270 -6.52 7.16 -6.31
CA THR A 270 -6.93 6.05 -5.46
C THR A 270 -7.20 4.83 -6.33
N LEU A 271 -6.51 3.74 -6.03
CA LEU A 271 -6.77 2.43 -6.59
C LEU A 271 -7.53 1.60 -5.57
N THR A 272 -8.66 1.03 -5.96
CA THR A 272 -9.48 0.17 -5.10
C THR A 272 -9.76 -1.17 -5.77
N ALA A 273 -9.92 -2.20 -4.96
CA ALA A 273 -10.26 -3.53 -5.44
C ALA A 273 -11.18 -4.28 -4.47
N GLU A 274 -12.11 -5.06 -5.02
CA GLU A 274 -12.85 -6.08 -4.30
C GLU A 274 -12.09 -7.41 -4.36
N LEU A 275 -12.04 -8.11 -3.23
CA LEU A 275 -11.33 -9.36 -3.06
C LEU A 275 -12.32 -10.51 -2.81
N PRO A 276 -11.95 -11.76 -3.16
CA PRO A 276 -12.75 -12.93 -2.83
C PRO A 276 -13.11 -13.03 -1.36
N TRP A 277 -14.26 -13.65 -1.08
CA TRP A 277 -14.82 -13.76 0.28
C TRP A 277 -13.85 -14.36 1.33
N ARG A 278 -12.90 -15.19 0.90
CA ARG A 278 -11.94 -15.88 1.78
C ARG A 278 -10.86 -15.00 2.40
N TYR A 279 -10.65 -13.78 1.91
CA TYR A 279 -9.56 -12.90 2.37
C TYR A 279 -9.75 -12.37 3.79
N ASP A 280 -10.92 -12.58 4.40
CA ASP A 280 -11.23 -12.21 5.79
C ASP A 280 -10.64 -10.84 6.21
N PHE A 281 -10.67 -9.85 5.30
CA PHE A 281 -10.17 -8.51 5.54
C PHE A 281 -11.29 -7.64 6.07
N TYR A 282 -11.08 -7.12 7.28
CA TYR A 282 -12.07 -6.35 7.99
C TYR A 282 -11.55 -4.95 8.32
N GLY A 283 -12.44 -3.95 8.29
CA GLY A 283 -12.08 -2.55 8.57
C GLY A 283 -11.58 -2.31 10.00
N ASP A 284 -11.88 -3.22 10.93
CA ASP A 284 -11.38 -3.21 12.31
C ASP A 284 -10.03 -3.94 12.48
N GLY A 285 -9.50 -4.57 11.43
CA GLY A 285 -8.24 -5.30 11.49
C GLY A 285 -8.32 -6.67 12.15
N SER A 286 -9.53 -7.17 12.46
CA SER A 286 -9.73 -8.48 13.09
C SER A 286 -9.07 -9.59 12.27
N GLY A 287 -8.16 -10.35 12.88
CA GLY A 287 -7.48 -11.48 12.23
C GLY A 287 -6.49 -11.12 11.13
N MET A 288 -6.22 -9.84 10.87
CA MET A 288 -5.33 -9.41 9.79
C MET A 288 -4.18 -8.52 10.27
N LYS A 289 -3.11 -8.51 9.46
CA LYS A 289 -1.90 -7.69 9.63
C LYS A 289 -1.74 -6.80 8.40
N VAL A 290 -1.17 -5.62 8.56
CA VAL A 290 -0.69 -4.79 7.44
C VAL A 290 0.81 -5.03 7.21
N LYS A 291 1.26 -4.84 5.97
CA LYS A 291 2.67 -5.03 5.58
C LYS A 291 3.18 -3.88 4.73
N ARG A 292 4.49 -3.63 4.78
CA ARG A 292 5.21 -2.78 3.81
C ARG A 292 6.43 -3.51 3.29
N ILE A 293 6.74 -3.34 2.01
CA ILE A 293 7.85 -4.03 1.33
C ILE A 293 8.54 -3.07 0.37
N THR A 294 9.87 -3.12 0.38
CA THR A 294 10.72 -2.63 -0.71
C THR A 294 11.40 -3.83 -1.34
N SER A 295 11.37 -3.96 -2.67
CA SER A 295 11.93 -5.13 -3.35
C SER A 295 12.48 -4.83 -4.73
N ILE A 296 13.45 -5.63 -5.16
CA ILE A 296 13.75 -5.86 -6.58
C ILE A 296 13.16 -7.24 -6.89
N ALA A 297 11.94 -7.25 -7.41
CA ALA A 297 11.26 -8.50 -7.73
C ALA A 297 11.79 -9.06 -9.05
N GLN A 298 11.90 -10.39 -9.12
CA GLN A 298 12.48 -11.10 -10.26
C GLN A 298 11.57 -12.27 -10.67
N VAL A 299 11.32 -12.42 -11.99
CA VAL A 299 10.58 -13.58 -12.53
C VAL A 299 11.44 -14.84 -12.40
N ASN A 300 12.69 -14.76 -12.85
CA ASN A 300 13.72 -15.76 -12.61
C ASN A 300 14.73 -15.17 -11.63
N GLN A 301 14.79 -15.74 -10.43
CA GLN A 301 15.65 -15.22 -9.37
C GLN A 301 17.13 -15.30 -9.78
N ASN A 302 17.78 -14.13 -9.84
CA ASN A 302 19.22 -13.96 -9.99
C ASN A 302 19.71 -12.95 -8.95
N LEU A 303 20.16 -13.46 -7.80
CA LEU A 303 20.62 -12.64 -6.68
C LEU A 303 21.99 -11.99 -6.93
N ASN A 304 22.56 -12.09 -8.14
CA ASN A 304 23.84 -11.51 -8.51
C ASN A 304 23.77 -10.70 -9.83
N SER A 305 22.58 -10.25 -10.24
CA SER A 305 22.40 -9.53 -11.50
C SER A 305 23.11 -8.18 -11.53
N GLY A 306 23.34 -7.55 -10.38
CA GLY A 306 23.89 -6.21 -10.24
C GLY A 306 22.82 -5.12 -10.09
N SER A 307 21.54 -5.47 -10.24
CA SER A 307 20.42 -4.54 -10.00
C SER A 307 20.44 -3.96 -8.59
N GLU A 308 20.05 -2.70 -8.45
CA GLU A 308 20.18 -1.91 -7.24
C GLU A 308 18.96 -0.99 -7.04
N PHE A 309 18.48 -0.95 -5.80
CA PHE A 309 17.43 -0.06 -5.32
C PHE A 309 17.90 0.54 -4.00
N ASN A 310 18.51 1.71 -4.10
CA ASN A 310 19.13 2.46 -3.01
C ASN A 310 18.27 3.67 -2.60
N HIS A 311 18.40 4.07 -1.34
CA HIS A 311 17.80 5.25 -0.73
C HIS A 311 16.27 5.26 -0.63
N ALA A 312 15.57 4.14 -0.81
CA ALA A 312 14.15 4.09 -0.47
C ALA A 312 13.99 4.48 1.01
N ASN A 313 13.15 5.46 1.33
CA ASN A 313 12.96 5.90 2.71
C ASN A 313 11.48 5.92 3.08
N TRP A 314 11.08 5.05 4.01
CA TRP A 314 9.74 5.06 4.59
C TRP A 314 9.75 5.96 5.82
N THR A 315 8.95 7.03 5.79
CA THR A 315 8.90 8.04 6.86
C THR A 315 7.46 8.26 7.32
N ASN A 316 7.31 8.76 8.56
CA ASN A 316 6.00 9.00 9.18
C ASN A 316 5.04 7.79 9.14
N VAL A 317 5.60 6.57 9.18
CA VAL A 317 4.80 5.36 9.01
C VAL A 317 3.93 5.13 10.25
N ARG A 318 2.63 5.04 10.03
CA ARG A 318 1.60 4.85 11.06
C ARG A 318 0.68 3.72 10.65
N ILE A 319 0.34 2.87 11.61
CA ILE A 319 -0.63 1.78 11.40
C ILE A 319 -1.81 1.96 12.36
N GLY A 320 -2.96 1.48 11.93
CA GLY A 320 -4.20 1.63 12.68
C GLY A 320 -5.33 0.81 12.10
N GLN A 321 -6.53 1.07 12.61
CA GLN A 321 -7.78 0.61 12.02
C GLN A 321 -8.27 1.63 11.00
N ARG A 322 -9.23 1.26 10.15
CA ARG A 322 -9.75 2.09 9.05
C ARG A 322 -10.02 3.54 9.47
N TYR A 323 -10.78 3.74 10.55
CA TYR A 323 -11.18 5.07 11.02
C TYR A 323 -10.19 5.71 12.01
N ASN A 324 -9.10 5.01 12.34
CA ASN A 324 -8.14 5.47 13.33
C ASN A 324 -6.70 5.11 12.94
N PRO A 325 -6.15 5.76 11.88
CA PRO A 325 -4.82 5.46 11.35
C PRO A 325 -3.67 5.83 12.30
N ALA A 326 -3.91 6.62 13.34
CA ALA A 326 -2.86 7.27 14.14
C ALA A 326 -2.55 6.58 15.47
N GLN A 327 -2.87 5.29 15.61
CA GLN A 327 -2.87 4.67 16.94
C GLN A 327 -1.57 3.97 17.33
N SER A 328 -0.73 3.54 16.38
CA SER A 328 0.31 2.59 16.76
C SER A 328 1.56 2.58 15.88
N GLN A 329 2.67 2.23 16.54
CA GLN A 329 3.92 1.73 15.96
C GLN A 329 4.11 0.28 16.45
N ASP A 330 3.07 -0.56 16.38
CA ASP A 330 3.16 -1.96 16.84
C ASP A 330 3.49 -2.88 15.67
N TRP A 331 4.69 -2.69 15.13
CA TRP A 331 5.21 -3.60 14.13
C TRP A 331 5.67 -4.89 14.80
N GLY A 332 5.21 -6.02 14.27
CA GLY A 332 5.56 -7.33 14.80
C GLY A 332 6.94 -7.76 14.32
N LEU A 333 7.20 -7.67 13.02
CA LEU A 333 8.36 -8.28 12.39
C LEU A 333 9.00 -7.40 11.33
N PHE A 334 10.33 -7.45 11.31
CA PHE A 334 11.18 -6.78 10.34
C PHE A 334 12.20 -7.79 9.81
N TYR A 335 12.08 -8.22 8.57
CA TYR A 335 13.02 -9.17 7.96
C TYR A 335 13.37 -8.83 6.51
N GLY A 336 14.32 -9.53 5.93
CA GLY A 336 14.65 -9.40 4.52
C GLY A 336 15.32 -10.65 3.97
N PHE A 337 15.35 -10.78 2.65
CA PHE A 337 16.02 -11.89 1.98
C PHE A 337 16.70 -11.45 0.67
N PRO A 338 17.91 -11.97 0.36
CA PRO A 338 18.84 -12.55 1.33
C PRO A 338 19.45 -11.45 2.20
N ARG A 339 19.80 -11.77 3.45
CA ARG A 339 20.18 -10.75 4.45
C ARG A 339 21.39 -9.90 4.05
N ASN A 340 22.38 -10.50 3.39
CA ASN A 340 23.65 -9.86 3.01
C ASN A 340 23.55 -8.96 1.74
N GLN A 341 22.35 -8.81 1.19
CA GLN A 341 22.05 -8.00 0.00
C GLN A 341 21.15 -6.80 0.32
N ILE A 342 20.98 -6.54 1.62
CA ILE A 342 20.07 -5.54 2.15
C ILE A 342 20.82 -4.77 3.22
N LEU A 343 20.84 -3.45 3.11
CA LEU A 343 21.20 -2.56 4.20
C LEU A 343 19.98 -1.75 4.60
N VAL A 344 19.82 -1.57 5.91
CA VAL A 344 18.81 -0.72 6.50
C VAL A 344 19.48 0.28 7.43
N ASP A 345 19.05 1.54 7.37
CA ASP A 345 19.34 2.57 8.36
C ASP A 345 18.02 2.91 9.04
N TYR A 346 17.88 2.42 10.29
CA TYR A 346 16.62 2.31 10.99
C TYR A 346 16.67 3.16 12.26
N THR A 347 15.94 4.27 12.25
CA THR A 347 15.91 5.19 13.40
C THR A 347 14.71 4.95 14.30
N SER A 348 13.58 4.49 13.74
CA SER A 348 12.40 4.09 14.49
C SER A 348 11.49 3.21 13.64
N GLN A 349 10.42 2.65 14.22
CA GLN A 349 9.47 1.88 13.43
C GLN A 349 8.72 2.71 12.37
N SER A 350 8.69 4.03 12.56
CA SER A 350 8.12 4.98 11.60
C SER A 350 9.12 5.49 10.56
N GLU A 351 10.42 5.19 10.68
CA GLU A 351 11.48 5.78 9.86
C GLU A 351 12.57 4.76 9.52
N GLU A 352 12.62 4.36 8.25
CA GLU A 352 13.55 3.34 7.75
C GLU A 352 14.01 3.65 6.33
N LYS A 353 15.33 3.79 6.16
CA LYS A 353 15.97 3.79 4.84
C LYS A 353 16.41 2.39 4.46
N ILE A 354 16.32 2.08 3.18
CA ILE A 354 16.57 0.75 2.63
C ILE A 354 17.46 0.86 1.40
N TRP A 355 18.46 -0.02 1.34
CA TRP A 355 19.30 -0.25 0.18
C TRP A 355 19.31 -1.75 -0.15
N LEU A 356 18.82 -2.09 -1.35
CA LEU A 356 18.83 -3.43 -1.90
C LEU A 356 19.81 -3.50 -3.07
N LYS A 357 20.55 -4.61 -3.18
CA LYS A 357 21.41 -4.88 -4.33
C LYS A 357 21.45 -6.37 -4.65
N ALA A 358 21.20 -6.74 -5.90
CA ALA A 358 21.45 -8.08 -6.42
C ALA A 358 22.94 -8.31 -6.60
N GLY A 359 23.59 -8.54 -5.46
CA GLY A 359 25.01 -8.64 -5.27
C GLY A 359 25.34 -8.31 -3.83
N ARG A 360 26.61 -8.45 -3.43
CA ARG A 360 26.97 -8.28 -2.03
C ARG A 360 26.94 -6.81 -1.59
N LEU A 361 26.33 -6.53 -0.45
CA LEU A 361 26.45 -5.25 0.28
C LEU A 361 27.28 -5.42 1.55
N TYR A 362 27.96 -4.34 1.94
CA TYR A 362 28.72 -4.24 3.18
C TYR A 362 28.26 -2.98 3.94
N PRO A 363 27.94 -3.10 5.24
CA PRO A 363 27.58 -1.99 6.10
C PRO A 363 28.62 -0.86 6.15
#